data_AF-I6NDN2-F1
#
_entry.id   AF-I6NDN2-F1
#
_cell.length_a   1.000
_cell.length_b   1.000
_cell.length_c   1.000
_cell.angle_alpha   90.00
_cell.angle_beta   90.00
_cell.angle_gamma   90.00
#
_symmetry.space_group_name_H-M   'P 1'
#
loop_
_entity.id
_entity.type
_entity.pdbx_description
1 polymer ?
#
loop_
_entity_poly.entity_id
_entity_poly.type
_entity_poly.pdbx_seq_one_letter_code
_entity_poly.pdbx_strand_id
1 'polypeptide(L)'
;MAKSFTYQEIADHNSEQDLWLIINGKVYDCSKFADEHPGGDEVLLDLGGQDATIPFLDIGHTDDAVKLLDHMYIGDVDETSEKVHPDETETVTTTTKEGAGALWLAFIFIFWPPLTTIITTINGSKNQAAAIKSELLIYYLNLDI
;
A
#
# COMPACT_ATOMS: atom_id res chain seq x y z
N MET A 1 19.10 9.12 29.33
CA MET A 1 18.30 7.91 29.11
C MET A 1 17.28 8.30 28.07
N ALA A 2 17.40 7.78 26.85
CA ALA A 2 16.33 7.93 25.87
C ALA A 2 15.09 7.19 26.39
N LYS A 3 13.90 7.70 26.10
CA LYS A 3 12.66 7.00 26.42
C LYS A 3 12.57 5.78 25.49
N SER A 4 12.19 4.63 26.04
CA SER A 4 11.99 3.41 25.24
C SER A 4 10.49 3.19 25.06
N PHE A 5 10.10 2.83 23.85
CA PHE A 5 8.71 2.60 23.46
C PHE A 5 8.54 1.20 22.89
N THR A 6 7.45 0.52 23.22
CA THR A 6 7.16 -0.82 22.68
C THR A 6 6.55 -0.71 21.28
N TYR A 7 6.67 -1.75 20.45
CA TYR A 7 6.01 -1.77 19.13
C TYR A 7 4.50 -1.58 19.24
N GLN A 8 3.87 -2.12 20.28
CA GLN A 8 2.43 -1.96 20.51
C GLN A 8 2.05 -0.52 20.83
N GLU A 9 2.82 0.16 21.68
CA GLU A 9 2.59 1.57 21.99
C GLU A 9 2.72 2.42 20.72
N ILE A 10 3.77 2.18 19.92
CA ILE A 10 4.00 2.92 18.68
C ILE A 10 2.87 2.67 17.66
N ALA A 11 2.35 1.45 17.57
CA ALA A 11 1.26 1.09 16.66
C ALA A 11 -0.05 1.85 16.94
N ASP A 12 -0.27 2.30 18.18
CA ASP A 12 -1.43 3.11 18.54
C ASP A 12 -1.33 4.56 18.02
N HIS A 13 -0.13 5.00 17.60
CA HIS A 13 0.16 6.35 17.09
C HIS A 13 0.23 6.38 15.54
N ASN A 14 -0.93 6.18 14.90
CA ASN A 14 -1.07 6.07 13.44
C ASN A 14 -2.06 7.08 12.81
N SER A 15 -2.34 8.19 13.49
CA SER A 15 -3.33 9.19 13.05
C SER A 15 -2.65 10.47 12.55
N GLU A 16 -3.30 11.25 11.70
CA GLU A 16 -2.77 12.54 11.16
C GLU A 16 -2.23 13.48 12.24
N GLN A 17 -2.91 13.54 13.39
CA GLN A 17 -2.57 14.43 14.50
C GLN A 17 -1.62 13.79 15.52
N ASP A 18 -1.35 12.49 15.39
CA ASP A 18 -0.54 11.69 16.30
C ASP A 18 0.08 10.51 15.54
N LEU A 19 1.19 10.81 14.86
CA LEU A 19 1.83 9.94 13.87
C LEU A 19 3.27 9.65 14.26
N TRP A 20 3.54 8.40 14.63
CA TRP A 20 4.89 7.97 14.97
C TRP A 20 5.44 7.00 13.94
N LEU A 21 6.74 7.11 13.68
CA LEU A 21 7.43 6.29 12.71
C LEU A 21 8.70 5.72 13.32
N ILE A 22 9.01 4.48 12.96
CA ILE A 22 10.26 3.84 13.37
C ILE A 22 11.24 3.86 12.20
N ILE A 23 12.41 4.47 12.40
CA ILE A 23 13.51 4.47 11.41
C ILE A 23 14.79 4.04 12.11
N ASN A 24 15.45 2.99 11.64
CA ASN A 24 16.66 2.43 12.23
C ASN A 24 16.56 2.15 13.75
N GLY A 25 15.40 1.66 14.21
CA GLY A 25 15.15 1.36 15.63
C GLY A 25 14.92 2.59 16.51
N LYS A 26 14.77 3.77 15.91
CA LYS A 26 14.47 5.04 16.59
C LYS A 26 13.04 5.46 16.29
N VAL A 27 12.39 6.04 17.28
CA VAL A 27 11.00 6.51 17.19
C VAL A 27 10.99 8.02 16.96
N TYR A 28 10.23 8.43 15.96
CA TYR A 28 10.10 9.82 15.53
C TYR A 28 8.64 10.25 15.55
N ASP A 29 8.35 11.43 16.11
CA ASP A 29 7.04 12.07 16.07
C ASP A 29 6.94 12.95 14.82
N CYS A 30 6.19 12.47 13.83
CA CYS A 30 5.98 13.15 12.55
C CYS A 30 4.64 13.88 12.48
N SER A 31 3.88 13.99 13.57
CA SER A 31 2.54 14.57 13.59
C SER A 31 2.50 16.02 13.08
N LYS A 32 3.56 16.80 13.35
CA LYS A 32 3.69 18.18 12.86
C LYS A 32 4.29 18.29 11.46
N PHE A 33 4.95 17.23 11.02
CA PHE A 33 5.67 17.19 9.76
C PHE A 33 4.85 16.57 8.63
N ALA A 34 3.77 15.85 8.94
CA ALA A 34 2.90 15.23 7.95
C ALA A 34 2.47 16.21 6.84
N ASP A 35 1.99 17.40 7.22
CA ASP A 35 1.56 18.45 6.28
C ASP A 35 2.72 19.12 5.52
N GLU A 36 3.92 19.12 6.11
CA GLU A 36 5.12 19.75 5.54
C GLU A 36 5.94 18.76 4.69
N HIS A 37 5.55 17.48 4.67
CA HIS A 37 6.29 16.44 3.99
C HIS A 37 6.19 16.60 2.45
N PRO A 38 7.32 16.79 1.73
CA PRO A 38 7.28 16.99 0.27
C PRO A 38 6.71 15.81 -0.53
N GLY A 39 6.69 14.61 0.07
CA GLY A 39 6.09 13.40 -0.52
C GLY A 39 4.59 13.22 -0.24
N GLY A 40 3.97 14.13 0.52
CA GLY A 40 2.58 14.02 0.98
C GLY A 40 2.45 13.32 2.34
N ASP A 41 1.35 13.58 3.02
CA ASP A 41 0.98 12.98 4.31
C ASP A 41 0.52 11.52 4.17
N GLU A 42 -0.11 11.16 3.03
CA GLU A 42 -0.61 9.81 2.74
C GLU A 42 0.43 8.71 2.99
N VAL A 43 1.67 8.90 2.50
CA VAL A 43 2.74 7.90 2.66
C VAL A 43 3.24 7.77 4.10
N LEU A 44 3.10 8.83 4.90
CA LEU A 44 3.47 8.79 6.32
C LEU A 44 2.37 8.10 7.13
N LEU A 45 1.09 8.32 6.78
CA LEU A 45 -0.06 7.66 7.39
C LEU A 45 -0.08 6.16 7.12
N ASP A 46 0.22 5.75 5.87
CA ASP A 46 0.32 4.34 5.49
C ASP A 46 1.40 3.58 6.27
N LEU A 47 2.44 4.30 6.70
CA LEU A 47 3.54 3.78 7.50
C LEU A 47 3.44 4.14 8.98
N GLY A 48 2.36 4.80 9.39
CA GLY A 48 2.13 5.24 10.76
C GLY A 48 2.09 4.08 11.73
N GLY A 49 2.84 4.20 12.83
CA GLY A 49 2.92 3.21 13.89
C GLY A 49 3.75 1.97 13.57
N GLN A 50 4.51 1.97 12.47
CA GLN A 50 5.33 0.82 12.04
C GLN A 50 6.76 1.21 11.61
N ASP A 51 7.54 0.21 11.23
CA ASP A 51 8.91 0.37 10.77
C ASP A 51 8.97 0.85 9.31
N ALA A 52 9.33 2.12 9.14
CA ALA A 52 9.46 2.80 7.87
C ALA A 52 10.92 2.84 7.38
N THR A 53 11.85 2.09 7.99
CA THR A 53 13.28 2.12 7.62
C THR A 53 13.51 1.79 6.16
N ILE A 54 12.90 0.71 5.66
CA ILE A 54 13.06 0.28 4.28
C ILE A 54 12.50 1.30 3.27
N PRO A 55 11.24 1.74 3.37
CA PRO A 55 10.71 2.75 2.44
C PRO A 55 11.45 4.09 2.54
N PHE A 56 11.91 4.49 3.73
CA PHE A 56 12.72 5.71 3.90
C PHE A 56 14.05 5.64 3.13
N LEU A 57 14.73 4.49 3.16
CA LEU A 57 15.99 4.27 2.46
C LEU A 57 15.80 4.11 0.95
N ASP A 58 14.71 3.46 0.51
CA ASP A 58 14.42 3.20 -0.91
C ASP A 58 14.16 4.48 -1.70
N ILE A 59 13.46 5.46 -1.09
CA ILE A 59 13.24 6.77 -1.70
C ILE A 59 14.54 7.58 -1.86
N GLY A 60 15.54 7.35 -1.01
CA GLY A 60 16.81 8.05 -1.07
C GLY A 60 16.72 9.52 -0.64
N HIS A 61 16.23 9.76 0.58
CA HIS A 61 16.19 11.09 1.19
C HIS A 61 17.59 11.74 1.25
N THR A 62 17.64 13.07 1.07
CA THR A 62 18.88 13.84 1.16
C THR A 62 19.41 13.91 2.59
N ASP A 63 20.71 14.17 2.75
CA ASP A 63 21.35 14.30 4.08
C ASP A 63 20.67 15.34 4.98
N ASP A 64 20.11 16.40 4.39
CA ASP A 64 19.38 17.42 5.14
C ASP A 64 18.01 16.94 5.63
N ALA A 65 17.33 16.09 4.86
CA ALA A 65 16.10 15.42 5.32
C ALA A 65 16.40 14.45 6.47
N VAL A 66 17.54 13.74 6.41
CA VAL A 66 17.98 12.87 7.52
C VAL A 66 18.24 13.69 8.79
N LYS A 67 18.87 14.86 8.68
CA LYS A 67 19.08 15.76 9.83
C LYS A 67 17.77 16.28 10.42
N LEU A 68 16.71 16.40 9.61
CA LEU A 68 15.40 16.82 10.11
C LEU A 68 14.80 15.78 11.07
N LEU A 69 15.09 14.49 10.86
CA LEU A 69 14.68 13.42 11.78
C LEU A 69 15.20 13.64 13.21
N ASP A 70 16.41 14.19 13.36
CA ASP A 70 17.00 14.45 14.70
C ASP A 70 16.14 15.43 15.52
N HIS A 71 15.40 16.33 14.87
CA HIS A 71 14.49 17.26 15.54
C HIS A 71 13.18 16.61 15.99
N MET A 72 12.79 15.49 15.38
CA MET A 72 11.55 14.76 15.64
C MET A 72 11.76 13.52 16.52
N TYR A 73 13.00 13.24 16.92
CA TYR A 73 13.35 12.10 17.73
C TYR A 73 12.74 12.19 19.14
N ILE A 74 11.98 11.16 19.53
CA ILE A 74 11.34 11.07 20.85
C ILE A 74 11.92 9.95 21.73
N GLY A 75 12.55 8.94 21.13
CA GLY A 75 13.09 7.81 21.86
C GLY A 75 13.52 6.64 20.97
N ASP A 76 13.88 5.53 21.60
CA ASP A 76 14.28 4.30 20.91
C ASP A 76 13.20 3.22 21.06
N VAL A 77 13.14 2.28 20.12
CA VAL A 77 12.24 1.14 20.25
C VAL A 77 12.80 0.14 21.26
N ASP A 78 11.93 -0.45 22.06
CA ASP A 78 12.29 -1.57 22.93
C ASP A 78 12.39 -2.85 22.07
N GLU A 79 13.62 -3.21 21.70
CA GLU A 79 13.92 -4.42 20.93
C GLU A 79 13.52 -5.73 21.64
N THR A 80 13.24 -5.67 22.95
CA THR A 80 12.72 -6.83 23.70
C THR A 80 11.22 -7.02 23.55
N SER A 81 10.50 -6.01 23.04
CA SER A 81 9.09 -6.13 22.71
C SER A 81 8.93 -6.87 21.37
N GLU A 82 7.98 -7.81 21.34
CA GLU A 82 7.70 -8.63 20.15
C GLU A 82 7.33 -7.71 19.00
N LYS A 83 8.11 -7.73 17.91
CA LYS A 83 7.76 -7.03 16.67
C LYS A 83 6.38 -7.51 16.26
N VAL A 84 5.42 -6.58 16.14
CA VAL A 84 4.12 -6.89 15.54
C VAL A 84 4.38 -7.19 14.06
N HIS A 85 4.75 -8.42 13.77
CA HIS A 85 4.69 -8.96 12.42
C HIS A 85 3.21 -9.12 12.09
N PRO A 86 2.71 -8.53 10.99
CA PRO A 86 1.51 -9.06 10.35
C PRO A 86 1.84 -10.51 10.02
N ASP A 87 1.23 -11.44 10.75
CA ASP A 87 1.46 -12.87 10.63
C ASP A 87 1.20 -13.34 9.18
N GLU A 88 2.26 -13.69 8.45
CA GLU A 88 2.20 -14.53 7.25
C GLU A 88 2.07 -16.01 7.65
N THR A 89 1.14 -16.40 8.53
CA THR A 89 0.86 -17.81 8.83
C THR A 89 -0.50 -18.09 9.49
N GLU A 90 -1.59 -17.58 8.91
CA GLU A 90 -2.85 -18.35 8.94
C GLU A 90 -3.23 -18.84 7.53
N THR A 91 -2.89 -20.10 7.30
CA THR A 91 -3.54 -21.00 6.36
C THR A 91 -5.06 -20.99 6.56
N VAL A 92 -5.77 -20.17 5.78
CA VAL A 92 -7.24 -20.24 5.66
C VAL A 92 -7.61 -21.53 4.92
N THR A 93 -7.67 -22.66 5.65
CA THR A 93 -8.42 -23.85 5.21
C THR A 93 -9.82 -23.79 5.84
N THR A 94 -10.77 -23.34 5.01
CA THR A 94 -12.20 -23.67 5.01
C THR A 94 -12.84 -24.25 6.29
N THR A 95 -13.77 -23.50 6.90
CA THR A 95 -15.16 -23.94 7.20
C THR A 95 -16.03 -22.73 7.57
N THR A 96 -16.75 -22.24 6.54
CA THR A 96 -18.13 -21.70 6.56
C THR A 96 -18.63 -20.83 7.72
N LYS A 97 -18.81 -19.54 7.43
CA LYS A 97 -20.13 -18.88 7.49
C LYS A 97 -20.24 -17.83 6.39
N GLU A 98 -21.38 -17.85 5.73
CA GLU A 98 -21.67 -17.24 4.44
C GLU A 98 -21.59 -15.70 4.46
N GLY A 99 -21.06 -15.12 3.38
CA GLY A 99 -21.50 -13.80 2.91
C GLY A 99 -20.64 -12.59 3.30
N ALA A 100 -19.44 -12.44 2.72
CA ALA A 100 -18.82 -11.11 2.54
C ALA A 100 -17.73 -11.05 1.44
N GLY A 101 -17.53 -12.11 0.65
CA GLY A 101 -16.47 -12.19 -0.37
C GLY A 101 -16.82 -11.57 -1.73
N ALA A 102 -17.49 -10.42 -1.76
CA ALA A 102 -18.04 -9.85 -3.01
C ALA A 102 -17.84 -8.34 -3.19
N LEU A 103 -16.94 -7.69 -2.44
CA LEU A 103 -16.76 -6.23 -2.51
C LEU A 103 -15.41 -5.75 -3.08
N TRP A 104 -14.40 -6.62 -3.21
CA TRP A 104 -13.13 -6.26 -3.89
C TRP A 104 -13.20 -6.39 -5.42
N LEU A 105 -14.14 -7.18 -5.96
CA LEU A 105 -14.36 -7.29 -7.40
C LEU A 105 -15.06 -6.07 -8.00
N ALA A 106 -15.62 -5.17 -7.19
CA ALA A 106 -16.34 -3.98 -7.69
C ALA A 106 -15.40 -2.82 -8.08
N PHE A 107 -14.17 -2.76 -7.55
CA PHE A 107 -13.26 -1.64 -7.82
C PHE A 107 -12.51 -1.75 -9.16
N ILE A 108 -12.50 -2.91 -9.81
CA ILE A 108 -11.89 -3.11 -11.14
C ILE A 108 -12.84 -2.67 -12.28
N PHE A 109 -14.11 -2.39 -12.01
CA PHE A 109 -15.13 -2.07 -13.04
C PHE A 109 -15.46 -0.59 -13.22
N ILE A 110 -14.84 0.32 -12.45
CA ILE A 110 -15.15 1.77 -12.54
C ILE A 110 -14.29 2.49 -13.59
N PHE A 111 -13.10 1.95 -13.93
CA PHE A 111 -12.18 2.58 -14.88
C PHE A 111 -11.94 1.80 -16.19
N TRP A 112 -12.55 0.63 -16.36
CA TRP A 112 -12.60 -0.07 -17.64
C TRP A 112 -14.05 -0.16 -18.11
N PRO A 113 -14.41 0.36 -19.30
CA PRO A 113 -15.76 0.20 -19.81
C PRO A 113 -16.07 -1.31 -19.88
N PRO A 114 -17.16 -1.78 -19.26
CA PRO A 114 -17.43 -3.19 -19.15
C PRO A 114 -17.65 -3.79 -20.55
N LEU A 115 -16.96 -4.91 -20.83
CA LEU A 115 -17.06 -5.71 -22.06
C LEU A 115 -18.48 -6.25 -22.34
N THR A 116 -19.47 -5.91 -21.52
CA THR A 116 -20.88 -6.30 -21.68
C THR A 116 -21.68 -5.45 -22.66
N THR A 117 -21.09 -4.41 -23.28
CA THR A 117 -21.78 -3.57 -24.28
C THR A 117 -21.76 -4.12 -25.72
N ILE A 118 -21.42 -5.40 -25.94
CA ILE A 118 -21.41 -5.98 -27.31
C ILE A 118 -22.60 -6.91 -27.60
N ILE A 119 -23.41 -7.35 -26.62
CA ILE A 119 -24.46 -8.36 -26.89
C ILE A 119 -25.91 -7.83 -26.91
N THR A 120 -26.15 -6.51 -26.96
CA THR A 120 -27.51 -6.01 -27.25
C THR A 120 -27.55 -4.86 -28.24
N THR A 121 -27.24 -5.15 -29.51
CA THR A 121 -27.88 -4.48 -30.66
C THR A 121 -27.91 -5.46 -31.83
N ILE A 122 -28.87 -6.39 -31.82
CA ILE A 122 -29.32 -7.04 -33.04
C ILE A 122 -30.35 -6.10 -33.66
N ASN A 123 -29.94 -5.27 -34.62
CA ASN A 123 -30.76 -5.00 -35.80
C ASN A 123 -29.96 -4.27 -36.90
N GLY A 124 -29.57 -5.04 -37.92
CA GLY A 124 -29.44 -4.53 -39.28
C GLY A 124 -28.13 -3.83 -39.66
N SER A 125 -27.09 -4.60 -39.98
CA SER A 125 -26.28 -4.35 -41.18
C SER A 125 -25.35 -5.54 -41.44
N LYS A 126 -25.67 -6.32 -42.46
CA LYS A 126 -24.73 -7.29 -43.05
C LYS A 126 -23.60 -6.44 -43.62
N ASN A 127 -22.39 -6.48 -43.03
CA ASN A 127 -21.08 -6.19 -43.67
C ASN A 127 -20.03 -5.72 -42.64
N GLN A 128 -19.54 -6.56 -41.72
CA GLN A 128 -18.25 -6.30 -41.02
C GLN A 128 -17.48 -7.59 -40.63
N ALA A 129 -17.66 -8.68 -41.38
CA ALA A 129 -16.98 -9.96 -41.12
C ALA A 129 -15.50 -10.03 -41.59
N ALA A 130 -14.78 -8.90 -41.63
CA ALA A 130 -13.42 -8.86 -42.17
C ALA A 130 -12.37 -8.11 -41.32
N ALA A 131 -12.73 -7.53 -40.17
CA ALA A 131 -11.81 -6.70 -39.38
C ALA A 131 -11.27 -7.37 -38.10
N ILE A 132 -11.59 -8.65 -37.85
CA ILE A 132 -11.28 -9.34 -36.58
C ILE A 132 -10.34 -10.54 -36.81
N LYS A 133 -9.30 -10.36 -37.62
CA LYS A 133 -8.26 -11.40 -37.82
C LYS A 133 -6.82 -10.91 -37.67
N SER A 134 -6.58 -9.65 -37.31
CA SER A 134 -5.22 -9.09 -37.28
C SER A 134 -4.68 -8.70 -35.90
N GLU A 135 -5.46 -8.72 -34.82
CA GLU A 135 -4.97 -8.27 -33.50
C GLU A 135 -4.75 -9.40 -32.46
N LEU A 136 -5.17 -10.64 -32.75
CA LEU A 136 -4.95 -11.76 -31.81
C LEU A 136 -3.61 -12.52 -32.04
N LEU A 137 -2.86 -12.19 -33.10
CA LEU A 137 -1.62 -12.91 -33.47
C LEU A 137 -0.34 -12.28 -32.88
N ILE A 138 -0.42 -11.09 -32.28
CA ILE A 138 0.76 -10.40 -31.70
C ILE A 138 0.99 -10.84 -30.24
N TYR A 139 -0.05 -11.34 -29.57
CA TYR A 139 0.03 -11.76 -28.17
C TYR A 139 0.58 -13.19 -27.94
N TYR A 140 0.68 -14.01 -28.99
CA TYR A 140 1.11 -15.41 -28.88
C TYR A 140 2.53 -15.69 -29.41
N LEU A 141 3.29 -14.68 -29.85
CA LEU A 141 4.64 -14.87 -30.40
C LEU A 141 5.78 -14.25 -29.57
N ASN A 142 5.52 -13.72 -28.38
CA ASN A 142 6.54 -13.10 -27.51
C ASN A 142 6.58 -13.71 -26.09
N LEU A 143 6.16 -14.96 -25.93
CA LEU A 143 6.35 -15.72 -24.70
C LEU A 143 7.07 -17.05 -25.00
N ASP A 144 8.20 -16.93 -25.69
CA ASP A 144 9.29 -17.92 -25.72
C ASP A 144 10.54 -17.19 -26.21
N ILE A 145 11.33 -16.68 -25.26
CA ILE A 145 12.81 -16.59 -25.17
C ILE A 145 13.15 -15.87 -23.87
#